data_AF-A0A2U1SPH4-F1
#
_entry.id   AF-A0A2U1SPH4-F1
#
_cell.length_a   1.000
_cell.length_b   1.000
_cell.length_c   1.000
_cell.angle_alpha   90.00
_cell.angle_beta   90.00
_cell.angle_gamma   90.00
#
_symmetry.space_group_name_H-M   'P 1'
#
loop_
_entity.id
_entity.type
_entity.pdbx_description
1 polymer ?
#
loop_
_entity_poly.entity_id
_entity_poly.type
_entity_poly.pdbx_seq_one_letter_code
_entity_poly.pdbx_strand_id
1 'polypeptide(L)'
;MTIDIPSLIVAAGGEIVGKIRLQKVVYLLDQMGLGSGFSYEYHHYGPYSADLAEEVEDEVIIGHVESEQRRRLSDGVPYIVFRASTAGDGEPLDSSIPLDIAKNGLYEMQRRSATVLELAATIHWLAVMENRADWPTELVRRKGAKTQNGREQEAIELLKVLGLPPAVACSAG
;
A
#
# COMPACT_ATOMS: atom_id res chain seq x y z
N MET A 1 8.65 -1.26 16.88
CA MET A 1 8.55 -0.55 15.59
C MET A 1 7.63 0.61 15.88
N THR A 2 8.16 1.81 15.80
CA THR A 2 7.38 3.04 15.73
C THR A 2 6.73 3.01 14.34
N ILE A 3 5.45 3.40 14.26
CA ILE A 3 4.72 3.37 12.98
C ILE A 3 4.64 4.82 12.52
N ASP A 4 5.80 5.29 12.07
CA ASP A 4 5.96 6.53 11.32
C ASP A 4 6.40 6.18 9.88
N ILE A 5 6.29 7.15 8.99
CA ILE A 5 6.64 6.97 7.57
C ILE A 5 8.11 6.56 7.39
N PRO A 6 9.10 7.18 8.07
CA PRO A 6 10.50 6.74 7.97
C PRO A 6 10.70 5.27 8.36
N SER A 7 10.11 4.82 9.48
CA SER A 7 10.21 3.45 9.97
C SER A 7 9.59 2.45 9.00
N LEU A 8 8.47 2.82 8.37
CA LEU A 8 7.85 2.00 7.33
C LEU A 8 8.75 1.88 6.10
N ILE A 9 9.38 2.97 5.67
CA ILE A 9 10.33 2.94 4.55
C ILE A 9 11.56 2.10 4.89
N VAL A 10 12.11 2.22 6.11
CA VAL A 10 13.22 1.38 6.59
C VAL A 10 12.81 -0.10 6.61
N ALA A 11 11.63 -0.42 7.13
CA ALA A 11 11.10 -1.78 7.15
C ALA A 11 10.85 -2.34 5.74
N ALA A 12 10.59 -1.48 4.76
CA ALA A 12 10.48 -1.83 3.34
C ALA A 12 11.84 -2.03 2.63
N GLY A 13 12.96 -1.96 3.36
CA GLY A 13 14.31 -2.06 2.79
C GLY A 13 14.97 -0.71 2.52
N GLY A 14 14.48 0.37 3.13
CA GLY A 14 15.02 1.72 3.04
C GLY A 14 14.57 2.53 1.82
N GLU A 15 13.75 1.95 0.94
CA GLU A 15 13.29 2.59 -0.29
C GLU A 15 11.87 2.20 -0.66
N ILE A 16 11.05 3.19 -1.04
CA ILE A 16 9.75 2.97 -1.69
C ILE A 16 9.67 3.80 -2.98
N VAL A 17 9.44 3.11 -4.09
CA VAL A 17 9.38 3.73 -5.42
C VAL A 17 7.94 4.02 -5.84
N GLY A 18 7.57 5.30 -5.83
CA GLY A 18 6.34 5.86 -6.38
C GLY A 18 5.26 6.14 -5.33
N LYS A 19 4.59 7.29 -5.46
CA LYS A 19 3.47 7.72 -4.58
C LYS A 19 2.35 6.67 -4.52
N ILE A 20 2.00 6.06 -5.66
CA ILE A 20 0.95 5.02 -5.70
C ILE A 20 1.35 3.80 -4.87
N ARG A 21 2.60 3.33 -4.99
CA ARG A 21 3.10 2.18 -4.22
C ARG A 21 2.98 2.46 -2.72
N LEU A 22 3.50 3.61 -2.28
CA LEU A 22 3.43 4.01 -0.88
C LEU A 22 1.98 3.98 -0.35
N GLN A 23 1.07 4.63 -1.07
CA GLN A 23 -0.35 4.68 -0.71
C GLN A 23 -0.99 3.29 -0.58
N LYS A 24 -0.69 2.36 -1.51
CA LYS A 24 -1.25 1.00 -1.43
C LYS A 24 -0.61 0.16 -0.34
N VAL A 25 0.69 0.33 -0.08
CA VAL A 25 1.40 -0.39 0.98
C VAL A 25 0.82 -0.04 2.34
N VAL A 26 0.68 1.25 2.65
CA VAL A 26 0.13 1.69 3.95
C VAL A 26 -1.32 1.23 4.09
N TYR A 27 -2.15 1.44 3.05
CA TYR A 27 -3.54 0.97 3.07
C TYR A 27 -3.64 -0.53 3.38
N LEU A 28 -2.89 -1.38 2.66
CA LEU A 28 -2.95 -2.83 2.87
C LEU A 28 -2.46 -3.23 4.26
N LEU A 29 -1.43 -2.58 4.80
CA LEU A 29 -0.99 -2.82 6.19
C LEU A 29 -2.06 -2.42 7.20
N ASP A 30 -2.77 -1.32 6.97
CA ASP A 30 -3.90 -0.95 7.83
C ASP A 30 -5.01 -1.97 7.79
N GLN A 31 -5.31 -2.53 6.61
CA GLN A 31 -6.29 -3.61 6.51
C GLN A 31 -5.81 -4.90 7.20
N MET A 32 -4.50 -5.09 7.34
CA MET A 32 -3.95 -6.17 8.15
C MET A 32 -4.11 -5.88 9.65
N GLY A 33 -4.16 -4.60 10.06
CA GLY A 33 -4.34 -4.16 11.45
C GLY A 33 -3.19 -3.28 11.98
N LEU A 34 -2.42 -2.64 11.09
CA LEU A 34 -1.37 -1.68 11.45
C LEU A 34 -1.92 -0.51 12.28
N GLY A 35 -3.10 -0.01 11.92
CA GLY A 35 -3.80 1.01 12.69
C GLY A 35 -3.21 2.41 12.55
N SER A 36 -2.72 2.80 11.37
CA SER A 36 -2.07 4.10 11.14
C SER A 36 -2.91 5.33 11.52
N GLY A 37 -4.24 5.17 11.55
CA GLY A 37 -5.20 6.26 11.78
C GLY A 37 -5.56 7.06 10.52
N PHE A 38 -4.95 6.75 9.37
CA PHE A 38 -5.25 7.43 8.12
C PHE A 38 -6.65 7.13 7.59
N SER A 39 -7.32 8.18 7.09
CA SER A 39 -8.59 8.04 6.38
C SER A 39 -8.35 7.76 4.89
N TYR A 40 -9.24 6.98 4.28
CA TYR A 40 -9.13 6.58 2.88
C TYR A 40 -10.39 6.91 2.10
N GLU A 41 -10.21 7.39 0.88
CA GLU A 41 -11.27 7.59 -0.11
C GLU A 41 -10.92 6.89 -1.42
N TYR A 42 -11.93 6.54 -2.21
CA TYR A 42 -11.68 5.88 -3.49
C TYR A 42 -11.42 6.88 -4.61
N HIS A 43 -10.24 6.79 -5.25
CA HIS A 43 -9.86 7.59 -6.42
C HIS A 43 -9.56 6.70 -7.64
N HIS A 44 -9.13 7.33 -8.75
CA HIS A 44 -8.79 6.62 -9.99
C HIS A 44 -7.79 5.47 -9.77
N TYR A 45 -6.82 5.67 -8.87
CA TYR A 45 -5.80 4.66 -8.53
C TYR A 45 -6.20 3.79 -7.32
N GLY A 46 -7.49 3.70 -6.99
CA GLY A 46 -7.98 2.94 -5.82
C GLY A 46 -7.96 3.78 -4.52
N PRO A 47 -7.97 3.12 -3.35
CA PRO A 47 -8.05 3.81 -2.05
C PRO A 47 -6.84 4.71 -1.81
N TYR A 48 -7.07 5.96 -1.46
CA TYR A 48 -6.05 6.98 -1.30
C TYR A 48 -6.31 7.76 -0.01
N SER A 49 -5.24 8.08 0.69
CA SER A 49 -5.29 8.91 1.89
C SER A 49 -4.56 10.23 1.62
N ALA A 50 -5.28 11.34 1.77
CA ALA A 50 -4.71 12.68 1.74
C ALA A 50 -3.81 12.90 2.97
N ASP A 51 -4.27 12.47 4.14
CA ASP A 51 -3.53 12.50 5.41
C ASP A 51 -2.14 11.85 5.27
N LEU A 52 -2.07 10.64 4.68
CA LEU A 52 -0.80 9.97 4.40
C LEU A 52 0.08 10.77 3.43
N ALA A 53 -0.51 11.42 2.43
CA ALA A 53 0.27 12.20 1.47
C ALA A 53 0.86 13.45 2.11
N GLU A 54 0.11 14.12 2.99
CA GLU A 54 0.56 15.26 3.78
C GLU A 54 1.67 14.85 4.76
N GLU A 55 1.47 13.78 5.53
CA GLU A 55 2.46 13.26 6.48
C GLU A 55 3.80 12.94 5.80
N VAL A 56 3.75 12.33 4.62
CA VAL A 56 4.97 12.03 3.84
C VAL A 56 5.67 13.29 3.37
N GLU A 57 4.91 14.33 3.01
CA GLU A 57 5.47 15.61 2.59
C GLU A 57 6.11 16.34 3.79
N ASP A 58 5.50 16.27 4.98
CA ASP A 58 6.06 16.81 6.21
C ASP A 58 7.37 16.11 6.60
N GLU A 59 7.42 14.78 6.54
CA GLU A 59 8.65 14.02 6.83
C GLU A 59 9.77 14.30 5.82
N VAL A 60 9.42 14.67 4.59
CA VAL A 60 10.37 15.15 3.58
C VAL A 60 10.87 16.55 3.91
N ILE A 61 9.98 17.44 4.37
CA ILE A 61 10.33 18.82 4.75
C ILE A 61 11.24 18.84 5.98
N ILE A 62 10.95 18.01 6.98
CA ILE A 62 11.72 17.88 8.22
C ILE A 62 13.07 17.17 7.96
N GLY A 63 13.14 16.34 6.93
CA GLY A 63 14.38 15.72 6.45
C GLY A 63 14.61 14.30 6.97
N HIS A 64 13.60 13.65 7.55
CA HIS A 64 13.67 12.23 7.90
C HIS A 64 13.50 11.32 6.67
N VAL A 65 12.76 11.79 5.67
CA VAL A 65 12.59 11.09 4.39
C VAL A 65 13.23 11.91 3.27
N GLU A 66 14.11 11.30 2.51
CA GLU A 66 14.60 11.88 1.26
C GLU A 66 13.62 11.57 0.13
N SER A 67 13.32 12.56 -0.71
CA SER A 67 12.56 12.35 -1.95
C SER A 67 13.35 12.77 -3.19
N GLU A 68 13.33 11.92 -4.21
CA GLU A 68 14.04 12.16 -5.47
C GLU A 68 13.10 11.88 -6.66
N GLN A 69 12.91 12.89 -7.51
CA GLN A 69 12.20 12.68 -8.77
C GLN A 69 13.13 12.05 -9.82
N ARG A 70 12.75 10.89 -10.32
CA ARG A 70 13.40 10.18 -11.42
C ARG A 70 12.46 10.03 -12.62
N ARG A 71 12.97 9.52 -13.73
CA ARG A 71 12.19 9.20 -14.93
C ARG A 71 12.41 7.76 -15.34
N ARG A 72 11.34 7.06 -15.70
CA ARG A 72 11.44 5.68 -16.19
C ARG A 72 12.15 5.67 -17.53
N LEU A 73 13.15 4.82 -17.69
CA LEU A 73 13.93 4.73 -18.93
C LEU A 73 13.05 4.31 -20.13
N SER A 74 12.02 3.52 -19.89
CA SER A 74 11.16 2.96 -20.95
C SER A 74 10.27 3.99 -21.65
N ASP A 75 9.73 4.96 -20.93
CA ASP A 75 8.70 5.88 -21.44
C ASP A 75 8.81 7.32 -20.90
N GLY A 76 9.87 7.62 -20.15
CA GLY A 76 10.16 8.96 -19.64
C GLY A 76 9.22 9.45 -18.53
N VAL A 77 8.26 8.62 -18.10
CA VAL A 77 7.26 8.99 -17.09
C VAL A 77 7.98 9.27 -15.76
N PRO A 78 7.76 10.46 -15.16
CA PRO A 78 8.37 10.80 -13.89
C PRO A 78 7.78 9.95 -12.76
N TYR A 79 8.61 9.64 -11.78
CA TYR A 79 8.22 8.98 -10.54
C TYR A 79 9.09 9.50 -9.40
N ILE A 80 8.59 9.39 -8.17
CA ILE A 80 9.34 9.78 -6.97
C ILE A 80 9.86 8.53 -6.29
N VAL A 81 11.09 8.59 -5.81
CA VAL A 81 11.66 7.61 -4.89
C VAL A 81 11.74 8.23 -3.51
N PHE A 82 11.20 7.53 -2.52
CA PHE A 82 11.29 7.89 -1.11
C PHE A 82 12.33 7.00 -0.43
N ARG A 83 13.22 7.59 0.37
CA ARG A 83 14.25 6.87 1.12
C ARG A 83 14.29 7.32 2.57
N ALA A 84 14.54 6.37 3.46
CA ALA A 84 14.84 6.62 4.86
C ALA A 84 15.94 5.64 5.31
N SER A 85 16.91 6.15 6.05
CA SER A 85 18.04 5.37 6.57
C SER A 85 17.93 5.09 8.07
N THR A 86 17.12 5.89 8.76
CA THR A 86 16.82 5.77 10.19
C THR A 86 15.32 5.66 10.40
N ALA A 87 14.92 4.84 11.37
CA ALA A 87 13.57 4.89 11.89
C ALA A 87 13.32 6.29 12.49
N GLY A 88 12.09 6.78 12.37
CA GLY A 88 11.70 8.00 13.05
C GLY A 88 11.60 7.79 14.55
N ASP A 89 11.40 8.89 15.26
CA ASP A 89 11.17 8.95 16.71
C ASP A 89 9.67 8.90 17.07
N GLY A 90 8.81 8.50 16.12
CA GLY A 90 7.37 8.46 16.32
C GLY A 90 6.94 7.52 17.46
N GLU A 91 5.72 7.70 17.95
CA GLU A 91 5.22 6.88 19.05
C GLU A 91 4.96 5.42 18.60
N PRO A 92 5.15 4.42 19.49
CA PRO A 92 4.68 3.06 19.24
C PRO A 92 3.16 3.06 19.11
N LEU A 93 2.64 2.59 17.97
CA LEU A 93 1.21 2.39 17.77
C LEU A 93 0.73 1.17 18.56
N ASP A 94 -0.52 1.20 19.02
CA ASP A 94 -1.27 0.02 19.48
C ASP A 94 -1.68 -0.83 18.26
N SER A 95 -0.69 -1.29 17.50
CA SER A 95 -0.87 -2.13 16.33
C SER A 95 -1.37 -3.50 16.78
N SER A 96 -2.52 -3.90 16.28
CA SER A 96 -3.07 -5.23 16.54
C SER A 96 -2.35 -6.34 15.77
N ILE A 97 -1.53 -5.98 14.76
CA ILE A 97 -0.69 -6.94 14.05
C ILE A 97 0.69 -7.12 14.70
N PRO A 98 1.17 -8.38 14.83
CA PRO A 98 2.54 -8.64 15.22
C PRO A 98 3.56 -8.07 14.23
N LEU A 99 4.68 -7.58 14.74
CA LEU A 99 5.76 -6.98 13.96
C LEU A 99 6.26 -7.87 12.82
N ASP A 100 6.43 -9.17 13.09
CA ASP A 100 6.94 -10.12 12.09
C ASP A 100 5.96 -10.32 10.93
N ILE A 101 4.65 -10.25 11.22
CA ILE A 101 3.59 -10.31 10.21
C ILE A 101 3.60 -9.04 9.35
N ALA A 102 3.72 -7.86 9.97
CA ALA A 102 3.84 -6.59 9.26
C ALA A 102 5.07 -6.56 8.32
N LYS A 103 6.23 -7.01 8.84
CA LYS A 103 7.47 -7.13 8.05
C LYS A 103 7.34 -8.11 6.88
N ASN A 104 6.72 -9.26 7.10
CA ASN A 104 6.48 -10.23 6.03
C ASN A 104 5.53 -9.66 4.98
N GLY A 105 4.46 -8.98 5.38
CA GLY A 105 3.55 -8.30 4.46
C GLY A 105 4.24 -7.24 3.61
N LEU A 106 5.08 -6.40 4.24
CA LEU A 106 5.94 -5.43 3.55
C LEU A 106 6.87 -6.10 2.54
N TYR A 107 7.55 -7.17 2.95
CA TYR A 107 8.43 -7.93 2.08
C TYR A 107 7.70 -8.45 0.83
N GLU A 108 6.53 -9.05 1.02
CA GLU A 108 5.71 -9.58 -0.07
C GLU A 108 5.21 -8.49 -1.00
N MET A 109 4.77 -7.34 -0.46
CA MET A 109 4.33 -6.20 -1.27
C MET A 109 5.48 -5.59 -2.09
N GLN A 110 6.69 -5.48 -1.54
CA GLN A 110 7.82 -4.86 -2.25
C GLN A 110 8.22 -5.64 -3.52
N ARG A 111 8.03 -6.96 -3.51
CA ARG A 111 8.33 -7.85 -4.64
C ARG A 111 7.32 -7.74 -5.79
N ARG A 112 6.19 -7.08 -5.58
CA ARG A 112 5.13 -6.93 -6.58
C ARG A 112 5.28 -5.62 -7.36
N SER A 113 4.70 -5.57 -8.54
CA SER A 113 4.62 -4.33 -9.31
C SER A 113 3.65 -3.34 -8.66
N ALA A 114 3.83 -2.03 -8.90
CA ALA A 114 2.90 -1.02 -8.40
C ALA A 114 1.47 -1.22 -8.93
N THR A 115 1.31 -1.81 -10.13
CA THR A 115 -0.02 -2.13 -10.67
C THR A 115 -0.67 -3.28 -9.90
N VAL A 116 0.08 -4.30 -9.50
CA VAL A 116 -0.47 -5.41 -8.70
C VAL A 116 -0.91 -4.92 -7.33
N LEU A 117 -0.12 -4.05 -6.69
CA LEU A 117 -0.51 -3.39 -5.44
C LEU A 117 -1.79 -2.54 -5.61
N GLU A 118 -1.88 -1.79 -6.71
CA GLU A 118 -3.08 -1.01 -7.05
C GLU A 118 -4.32 -1.91 -7.17
N LEU A 119 -4.19 -3.03 -7.87
CA LEU A 119 -5.27 -3.99 -8.04
C LEU A 119 -5.64 -4.66 -6.72
N ALA A 120 -4.68 -5.12 -5.92
CA ALA A 120 -4.95 -5.75 -4.63
C ALA A 120 -5.72 -4.81 -3.70
N ALA A 121 -5.24 -3.57 -3.55
CA ALA A 121 -5.93 -2.55 -2.75
C ALA A 121 -7.34 -2.24 -3.28
N THR A 122 -7.50 -2.19 -4.62
CA THR A 122 -8.81 -1.96 -5.25
C THR A 122 -9.76 -3.13 -5.02
N ILE A 123 -9.29 -4.37 -5.17
CA ILE A 123 -10.09 -5.58 -4.95
C ILE A 123 -10.59 -5.60 -3.51
N HIS A 124 -9.70 -5.41 -2.54
CA HIS A 124 -10.08 -5.33 -1.13
C HIS A 124 -11.13 -4.24 -0.91
N TRP A 125 -10.88 -3.03 -1.43
CA TRP A 125 -11.79 -1.90 -1.27
C TRP A 125 -13.19 -2.20 -1.82
N LEU A 126 -13.28 -2.69 -3.04
CA LEU A 126 -14.56 -3.00 -3.68
C LEU A 126 -15.31 -4.11 -2.91
N ALA A 127 -14.62 -5.17 -2.55
CA ALA A 127 -15.22 -6.34 -1.91
C ALA A 127 -15.64 -6.06 -0.46
N VAL A 128 -14.86 -5.26 0.28
CA VAL A 128 -15.00 -5.11 1.73
C VAL A 128 -15.56 -3.74 2.10
N MET A 129 -14.92 -2.66 1.63
CA MET A 129 -15.28 -1.30 2.02
C MET A 129 -16.54 -0.82 1.32
N GLU A 130 -16.68 -1.11 0.02
CA GLU A 130 -17.94 -0.87 -0.72
C GLU A 130 -18.92 -2.04 -0.62
N ASN A 131 -18.51 -3.17 -0.01
CA ASN A 131 -19.30 -4.39 0.15
C ASN A 131 -19.99 -4.85 -1.15
N ARG A 132 -19.27 -4.80 -2.28
CA ARG A 132 -19.80 -5.20 -3.58
C ARG A 132 -19.64 -6.69 -3.82
N ALA A 133 -20.77 -7.39 -3.93
CA ALA A 133 -20.77 -8.80 -4.33
C ALA A 133 -20.22 -9.02 -5.75
N ASP A 134 -20.41 -8.06 -6.65
CA ASP A 134 -19.96 -8.08 -8.05
C ASP A 134 -18.60 -7.38 -8.26
N TRP A 135 -17.77 -7.32 -7.22
CA TRP A 135 -16.46 -6.66 -7.29
C TRP A 135 -15.57 -7.09 -8.47
N PRO A 136 -15.59 -8.34 -8.99
CA PRO A 136 -14.75 -8.69 -10.14
C PRO A 136 -15.16 -7.92 -11.42
N THR A 137 -16.47 -7.81 -11.66
CA THR A 137 -17.01 -7.03 -12.78
C THR A 137 -16.69 -5.55 -12.61
N GLU A 138 -16.86 -5.03 -11.40
CA GLU A 138 -16.56 -3.63 -11.09
C GLU A 138 -15.05 -3.31 -11.19
N LEU A 139 -14.18 -4.26 -10.81
CA LEU A 139 -12.73 -4.15 -10.97
C LEU A 139 -12.38 -3.98 -12.46
N VAL A 140 -12.90 -4.86 -13.32
CA VAL A 140 -12.67 -4.76 -14.77
C VAL A 140 -13.21 -3.44 -15.32
N ARG A 141 -14.39 -3.00 -14.87
CA ARG A 141 -14.97 -1.70 -15.26
C ARG A 141 -14.06 -0.53 -14.89
N ARG A 142 -13.49 -0.51 -13.68
CA ARG A 142 -12.67 0.60 -13.18
C ARG A 142 -11.22 0.55 -13.65
N LYS A 143 -10.65 -0.63 -13.85
CA LYS A 143 -9.21 -0.84 -14.08
C LYS A 143 -8.87 -1.32 -15.49
N GLY A 144 -9.85 -1.84 -16.23
CA GLY A 144 -9.73 -2.19 -17.64
C GLY A 144 -8.49 -3.04 -17.92
N ALA A 145 -7.65 -2.59 -18.86
CA ALA A 145 -6.45 -3.31 -19.28
C ALA A 145 -5.45 -3.62 -18.15
N LYS A 146 -5.52 -2.93 -16.98
CA LYS A 146 -4.65 -3.24 -15.83
C LYS A 146 -4.90 -4.64 -15.27
N THR A 147 -6.10 -5.20 -15.38
CA THR A 147 -6.41 -6.54 -14.84
C THR A 147 -5.80 -7.68 -15.67
N GLN A 148 -5.40 -7.40 -16.90
CA GLN A 148 -4.88 -8.37 -17.86
C GLN A 148 -3.44 -8.80 -17.55
N ASN A 149 -2.95 -9.79 -18.30
CA ASN A 149 -1.59 -10.37 -18.20
C ASN A 149 -1.30 -11.02 -16.85
N GLY A 150 -2.30 -11.68 -16.26
CA GLY A 150 -2.17 -12.41 -14.99
C GLY A 150 -2.10 -11.53 -13.74
N ARG A 151 -2.14 -10.19 -13.88
CA ARG A 151 -1.99 -9.26 -12.75
C ARG A 151 -3.14 -9.31 -11.76
N GLU A 152 -4.37 -9.59 -12.22
CA GLU A 152 -5.51 -9.81 -11.34
C GLU A 152 -5.28 -11.03 -10.43
N GLN A 153 -4.85 -12.16 -11.02
CA GLN A 153 -4.54 -13.36 -10.25
C GLN A 153 -3.41 -13.11 -9.25
N GLU A 154 -2.38 -12.38 -9.65
CA GLU A 154 -1.27 -12.00 -8.77
C GLU A 154 -1.72 -11.11 -7.62
N ALA A 155 -2.66 -10.19 -7.86
CA ALA A 155 -3.23 -9.33 -6.83
C ALA A 155 -4.08 -10.11 -5.82
N ILE A 156 -4.88 -11.08 -6.30
CA ILE A 156 -5.64 -12.00 -5.42
C ILE A 156 -4.68 -12.86 -4.59
N GLU A 157 -3.62 -13.38 -5.20
CA GLU A 157 -2.61 -14.16 -4.48
C GLU A 157 -1.88 -13.30 -3.43
N LEU A 158 -1.58 -12.04 -3.74
CA LEU A 158 -1.04 -11.11 -2.75
C LEU A 158 -2.00 -10.96 -1.56
N LEU A 159 -3.29 -10.68 -1.80
CA LEU A 159 -4.27 -10.58 -0.71
C LEU A 159 -4.34 -11.85 0.13
N LYS A 160 -4.25 -13.02 -0.50
CA LYS A 160 -4.21 -14.31 0.20
C LYS A 160 -3.00 -14.43 1.12
N VAL A 161 -1.81 -14.07 0.62
CA VAL A 161 -0.55 -14.07 1.39
C VAL A 161 -0.61 -13.08 2.56
N LEU A 162 -1.28 -11.94 2.36
CA LEU A 162 -1.52 -10.95 3.42
C LEU A 162 -2.63 -11.35 4.40
N GLY A 163 -3.35 -12.45 4.15
CA GLY A 163 -4.48 -12.87 4.98
C GLY A 163 -5.68 -11.93 4.87
N LEU A 164 -5.86 -11.27 3.73
CA LEU A 164 -6.91 -10.29 3.51
C LEU A 164 -8.06 -10.80 2.62
N PRO A 165 -9.31 -10.42 2.91
CA PRO A 165 -10.44 -10.64 2.01
C PRO A 165 -10.26 -9.88 0.68
N PRO A 166 -10.96 -10.30 -0.39
CA PRO A 166 -11.83 -11.47 -0.48
C PRO A 166 -11.07 -12.79 -0.70
N ALA A 167 -9.73 -12.78 -0.72
CA ALA A 167 -8.92 -13.96 -1.00
C ALA A 167 -8.92 -14.98 0.14
N VAL A 168 -9.14 -14.52 1.38
CA VAL A 168 -9.53 -15.33 2.52
C VAL A 168 -10.90 -14.89 3.03
N ALA A 169 -11.64 -15.77 3.68
CA ALA A 169 -12.90 -15.39 4.31
C ALA A 169 -12.61 -14.35 5.41
N CYS A 170 -13.44 -13.31 5.53
CA CYS A 170 -13.40 -12.43 6.70
C CYS A 170 -13.56 -13.31 7.94
N SER A 171 -12.53 -13.42 8.77
CA SER A 171 -12.69 -13.96 10.11
C SER A 171 -13.61 -12.99 10.85
N ALA A 172 -14.85 -13.42 11.12
CA ALA A 172 -15.75 -12.72 12.00
C ALA A 172 -15.10 -12.69 13.39
N GLY A 173 -14.54 -11.54 13.76
CA GLY A 173 -14.13 -11.22 15.13
C GLY A 173 -15.32 -10.67 15.90
#